data_AF-A0A0C1UJP0-F1
#
_entry.id   AF-A0A0C1UJP0-F1
#
_cell.length_a   1.000
_cell.length_b   1.000
_cell.length_c   1.000
_cell.angle_alpha   90.00
_cell.angle_beta   90.00
_cell.angle_gamma   90.00
#
_symmetry.space_group_name_H-M   'P 1'
#
loop_
_entity.id
_entity.type
_entity.pdbx_description
1 polymer ?
#
loop_
_entity_poly.entity_id
_entity_poly.type
_entity_poly.pdbx_seq_one_letter_code
_entity_poly.pdbx_strand_id
1 'polypeptide(L)'
;MRFNYEITESFRNEVEKTIKAYEKNGIVTRHDVATMDSHFGARRLYDALLEYGYDKAIIQEVFLPNRLDYSGVIFNIEEYSYEKTEEYMFNYVLSDEEFR
;
A
#
# COMPACT_ATOMS: atom_id res chain seq x y z
N MET A 1 5.99 19.86 -10.48
CA MET A 1 7.37 19.32 -10.43
C MET A 1 7.27 17.88 -10.93
N ARG A 2 7.78 17.57 -12.13
CA ARG A 2 7.79 16.19 -12.63
C ARG A 2 9.04 15.52 -12.10
N PHE A 3 8.88 14.54 -11.22
CA PHE A 3 10.00 13.75 -10.76
C PHE A 3 10.38 12.76 -11.87
N ASN A 4 11.44 13.07 -12.64
CA ASN A 4 12.06 12.11 -13.55
C ASN A 4 12.87 11.11 -12.71
N TYR A 5 12.18 10.11 -12.15
CA TYR A 5 12.86 8.94 -11.61
C TYR A 5 13.26 8.03 -12.77
N GLU A 6 14.52 7.60 -12.83
CA GLU A 6 14.85 6.41 -13.61
C GLU A 6 14.03 5.24 -13.05
N ILE A 7 13.04 4.80 -13.82
CA ILE A 7 12.25 3.62 -13.49
C ILE A 7 13.18 2.43 -13.68
N THR A 8 13.72 1.92 -12.57
CA THR A 8 14.43 0.65 -12.57
C THR A 8 13.46 -0.47 -12.94
N GLU A 9 13.96 -1.54 -13.54
CA GLU A 9 13.16 -2.74 -13.84
C GLU A 9 12.50 -3.30 -12.56
N SER A 10 13.21 -3.21 -11.44
CA SER A 10 12.69 -3.55 -10.11
C SER A 10 11.44 -2.76 -9.76
N PHE A 11 11.43 -1.43 -9.95
CA PHE A 11 10.28 -0.61 -9.62
C PHE A 11 9.09 -0.91 -10.55
N ARG A 12 9.32 -1.15 -11.85
CA ARG A 12 8.26 -1.55 -12.77
C ARG A 12 7.59 -2.85 -12.32
N ASN A 13 8.37 -3.84 -11.91
CA ASN A 13 7.84 -5.10 -11.39
C ASN A 13 6.99 -4.90 -10.14
N GLU A 14 7.34 -3.97 -9.26
CA GLU A 14 6.53 -3.63 -8.09
C GLU A 14 5.24 -2.90 -8.45
N VAL A 15 5.27 -2.00 -9.43
CA VAL A 15 4.05 -1.37 -9.96
C VAL A 15 3.10 -2.42 -10.53
N GLU A 16 3.60 -3.39 -11.30
CA GLU A 16 2.77 -4.48 -11.83
C GLU A 16 2.17 -5.37 -10.73
N LYS A 17 2.92 -5.67 -9.67
CA LYS A 17 2.39 -6.39 -8.50
C LYS A 17 1.31 -5.59 -7.79
N THR A 18 1.55 -4.29 -7.60
CA THR A 18 0.61 -3.36 -6.97
C THR A 18 -0.71 -3.32 -7.75
N ILE A 19 -0.65 -3.16 -9.07
CA ILE A 19 -1.83 -3.16 -9.94
C ILE A 19 -2.59 -4.48 -9.81
N LYS A 20 -1.90 -5.62 -9.93
CA LYS A 20 -2.54 -6.94 -9.83
C LYS A 20 -3.21 -7.17 -8.48
N ALA A 21 -2.58 -6.75 -7.38
CA ALA A 21 -3.17 -6.87 -6.06
C ALA A 21 -4.39 -5.94 -5.89
N TYR A 22 -4.29 -4.70 -6.38
CA TYR A 22 -5.37 -3.72 -6.34
C TYR A 22 -6.59 -4.20 -7.12
N GLU A 23 -6.41 -4.66 -8.36
CA GLU A 23 -7.50 -5.17 -9.20
C GLU A 23 -8.16 -6.44 -8.64
N LYS A 24 -7.39 -7.28 -7.95
CA LYS A 24 -7.87 -8.56 -7.43
C LYS A 24 -8.61 -8.42 -6.11
N ASN A 25 -8.08 -7.60 -5.20
CA ASN A 25 -8.50 -7.57 -3.80
C ASN A 25 -9.10 -6.22 -3.38
N GLY A 26 -8.96 -5.16 -4.19
CA GLY A 26 -9.32 -3.79 -3.85
C GLY A 26 -8.41 -3.15 -2.78
N ILE A 27 -7.38 -3.86 -2.30
CA ILE A 27 -6.46 -3.43 -1.25
C ILE A 27 -5.06 -4.02 -1.51
N VAL A 28 -4.02 -3.23 -1.26
CA VAL A 28 -2.60 -3.56 -1.45
C VAL A 28 -1.85 -3.26 -0.17
N THR A 29 -1.07 -4.24 0.30
CA THR A 29 -0.37 -4.21 1.59
C THR A 29 1.07 -4.68 1.46
N ARG A 30 1.85 -4.65 2.55
CA ARG A 30 3.22 -5.22 2.59
C ARG A 30 3.29 -6.70 2.18
N HIS A 31 2.20 -7.45 2.34
CA HIS A 31 2.14 -8.86 1.95
C HIS A 31 2.14 -9.04 0.43
N ASP A 32 1.67 -8.03 -0.30
CA ASP A 32 1.64 -8.01 -1.76
C ASP A 32 2.94 -7.41 -2.33
N VAL A 33 3.41 -6.32 -1.70
CA VAL A 33 4.58 -5.54 -2.14
C VAL A 33 5.31 -4.97 -0.92
N ALA A 34 6.54 -5.44 -0.67
CA ALA A 34 7.31 -5.05 0.53
C ALA A 34 7.63 -3.54 0.60
N THR A 35 7.69 -2.86 -0.54
CA THR A 35 7.91 -1.41 -0.63
C THR A 35 6.81 -0.58 0.06
N MET A 36 5.66 -1.19 0.39
CA MET A 36 4.63 -0.56 1.23
C MET A 36 5.09 -0.22 2.65
N ASP A 37 6.15 -0.85 3.17
CA ASP A 37 6.74 -0.50 4.48
C ASP A 37 7.64 0.74 4.44
N SER A 38 7.88 1.30 3.25
CA SER A 38 8.58 2.57 3.09
C SER A 38 7.58 3.67 2.77
N HIS A 39 7.52 4.73 3.58
CA HIS A 39 6.69 5.90 3.31
C HIS A 39 6.84 6.42 1.88
N PHE A 40 8.09 6.62 1.44
CA PHE A 40 8.39 7.08 0.08
C PHE A 40 8.08 6.01 -0.97
N GLY A 41 8.29 4.74 -0.64
CA GLY A 41 7.98 3.61 -1.52
C GLY A 41 6.49 3.49 -1.81
N ALA A 42 5.68 3.39 -0.75
CA ALA A 42 4.23 3.35 -0.81
C ALA A 42 3.67 4.54 -1.61
N ARG A 43 4.17 5.76 -1.35
CA ARG A 43 3.72 6.95 -2.09
C ARG A 43 4.02 6.87 -3.58
N ARG A 44 5.20 6.36 -3.97
CA ARG A 44 5.55 6.18 -5.38
C ARG A 44 4.68 5.14 -6.07
N LEU A 45 4.34 4.05 -5.39
CA LEU A 45 3.42 3.03 -5.92
C LEU A 45 2.01 3.59 -6.09
N TYR A 46 1.56 4.42 -5.14
CA TYR A 46 0.29 5.13 -5.23
C TYR A 46 0.25 6.11 -6.40
N ASP A 47 1.27 6.98 -6.53
CA ASP A 47 1.33 7.93 -7.63
C ASP A 47 1.35 7.20 -8.99
N ALA A 48 2.05 6.05 -9.09
CA ALA A 48 2.01 5.20 -10.27
C ALA A 48 0.59 4.66 -10.55
N LEU A 49 -0.12 4.11 -9.56
CA LEU A 49 -1.52 3.69 -9.73
C LEU A 49 -2.41 4.82 -10.29
N LEU A 50 -2.26 6.04 -9.79
CA LEU A 50 -3.01 7.18 -10.32
C LEU A 50 -2.66 7.47 -11.78
N GLU A 51 -1.38 7.38 -12.17
CA GLU A 51 -0.94 7.55 -13.57
C GLU A 51 -1.53 6.47 -14.51
N TYR A 52 -1.81 5.27 -13.99
CA TYR A 52 -2.47 4.19 -14.73
C TYR A 52 -4.01 4.30 -14.73
N GLY A 53 -4.59 5.32 -14.10
CA GLY A 53 -6.02 5.62 -14.16
C GLY A 53 -6.86 5.07 -13.01
N TYR A 54 -6.25 4.57 -11.94
CA TYR A 54 -6.97 4.11 -10.74
C TYR A 54 -7.31 5.29 -9.82
N ASP A 55 -8.21 6.17 -10.26
CA ASP A 55 -8.60 7.42 -9.60
C ASP A 55 -9.29 7.24 -8.23
N LYS A 56 -9.82 6.05 -7.97
CA LYS A 56 -10.43 5.66 -6.69
C LYS A 56 -9.46 5.16 -5.64
N ALA A 57 -8.17 5.04 -6.00
CA ALA A 57 -7.16 4.61 -5.07
C ALA A 57 -6.95 5.69 -3.99
N ILE A 58 -6.86 5.24 -2.75
CA ILE A 58 -6.46 6.02 -1.58
C ILE A 58 -5.24 5.36 -0.97
N ILE A 59 -4.29 6.16 -0.52
CA ILE A 59 -3.16 5.72 0.31
C ILE A 59 -3.37 6.18 1.75
N GLN A 60 -3.08 5.29 2.69
CA GLN A 60 -3.05 5.57 4.13
C GLN A 60 -1.83 4.91 4.74
N GLU A 61 -1.27 5.51 5.79
CA GLU A 61 -0.34 4.82 6.68
C GLU A 61 -1.08 4.42 7.95
N VAL A 62 -0.97 3.15 8.32
CA VAL A 62 -1.62 2.59 9.50
C VAL A 62 -0.54 2.20 10.50
N PHE A 63 -0.72 2.67 11.73
CA PHE A 63 0.19 2.45 12.85
C PHE A 63 -0.55 1.67 13.92
N LEU A 64 0.06 0.60 14.44
CA LEU A 64 -0.55 -0.15 15.54
C LEU A 64 -0.41 0.67 16.84
N PRO A 65 -1.52 1.08 17.49
CA PRO A 65 -1.45 1.92 18.69
C PRO A 65 -0.63 1.23 19.79
N ASN A 66 0.29 1.96 20.40
CA ASN A 66 1.22 1.50 21.44
C ASN A 66 2.35 0.57 20.96
N ARG A 67 2.62 0.46 19.64
CA ARG A 67 3.74 -0.35 19.10
C ARG A 67 4.51 0.36 17.98
N LEU A 68 5.65 -0.23 17.62
CA LEU A 68 6.56 0.28 16.59
C LEU A 68 6.23 -0.21 15.16
N ASP A 69 5.26 -1.12 14.99
CA ASP A 69 4.89 -1.62 13.66
C ASP A 69 3.92 -0.69 12.93
N TYR A 70 4.25 -0.37 11.68
CA TYR A 70 3.46 0.49 10.79
C TYR A 70 3.68 0.10 9.34
N SER A 71 2.67 0.28 8.50
CA SER A 71 2.78 0.06 7.05
C SER A 71 1.88 1.00 6.27
N GLY A 72 2.28 1.30 5.04
CA GLY A 72 1.39 1.86 4.05
C GLY A 72 0.36 0.84 3.57
N VAL A 73 -0.80 1.34 3.17
CA VAL A 73 -1.85 0.57 2.50
C VAL A 73 -2.45 1.43 1.38
N ILE A 74 -2.67 0.81 0.22
CA ILE A 74 -3.41 1.43 -0.89
C ILE A 74 -4.71 0.66 -1.07
N PHE A 75 -5.85 1.34 -1.14
CA PHE A 75 -7.15 0.68 -1.26
C PHE A 75 -8.11 1.45 -2.16
N ASN A 76 -9.08 0.74 -2.72
CA ASN A 76 -10.20 1.31 -3.48
C ASN A 76 -11.26 1.83 -2.52
N ILE A 77 -11.50 3.15 -2.52
CA ILE A 77 -12.49 3.78 -1.63
C ILE A 77 -13.93 3.34 -1.89
N GLU A 78 -14.23 2.80 -3.08
CA GLU A 78 -15.56 2.27 -3.40
C GLU A 78 -15.80 0.88 -2.80
N GLU A 79 -14.74 0.18 -2.38
CA GLU A 79 -14.79 -1.16 -1.78
C GLU A 79 -14.49 -1.15 -0.28
N TYR A 80 -13.52 -0.33 0.15
CA TYR A 80 -13.06 -0.20 1.53
C TYR A 80 -13.24 1.23 2.04
N SER A 81 -13.70 1.37 3.28
CA SER A 81 -13.63 2.63 4.03
C SER A 81 -12.31 2.71 4.79
N TYR A 82 -11.91 3.91 5.22
CA TYR A 82 -10.74 4.11 6.10
C TYR A 82 -10.78 3.19 7.34
N GLU A 83 -11.93 3.12 8.00
CA GLU A 83 -12.13 2.27 9.20
C GLU A 83 -11.95 0.77 8.88
N LYS A 84 -12.58 0.27 7.81
CA LYS A 84 -12.41 -1.13 7.40
C LYS A 84 -10.98 -1.46 6.99
N THR A 85 -10.29 -0.49 6.36
CA THR A 85 -8.88 -0.63 6.02
C THR A 85 -8.02 -0.74 7.27
N GLU A 86 -8.22 0.12 8.28
CA GLU A 86 -7.49 0.03 9.55
C GLU A 86 -7.76 -1.29 10.27
N GLU A 87 -9.03 -1.73 10.35
CA GLU A 87 -9.39 -3.02 10.93
C GLU A 87 -8.69 -4.19 10.19
N TYR A 88 -8.66 -4.15 8.85
CA TYR A 88 -7.96 -5.15 8.05
C TYR A 88 -6.46 -5.16 8.37
N MET A 89 -5.84 -3.98 8.42
CA MET A 89 -4.41 -3.84 8.72
C MET A 89 -4.07 -4.40 10.11
N PHE A 90 -4.88 -4.11 11.13
CA PHE A 90 -4.68 -4.62 12.48
C PHE A 90 -4.88 -6.13 12.61
N ASN A 91 -5.84 -6.71 11.87
CA ASN A 91 -6.17 -8.12 12.00
C ASN A 91 -5.26 -9.05 11.19
N TYR A 92 -4.72 -8.57 10.05
CA TYR A 92 -4.09 -9.45 9.06
C TYR A 92 -2.69 -9.02 8.63
N VAL A 93 -2.32 -7.75 8.80
CA VAL A 93 -1.09 -7.21 8.21
C VAL A 93 -0.05 -6.85 9.24
N LEU A 94 -0.40 -5.95 10.15
CA LEU A 94 0.45 -5.53 11.23
C LEU A 94 0.50 -6.67 12.25
N SER A 95 1.70 -7.01 12.69
CA SER A 95 1.89 -8.12 13.60
C SER A 95 2.77 -7.73 14.76
N ASP A 96 2.34 -8.20 15.92
CA ASP A 96 3.10 -8.15 17.14
C ASP A 96 4.16 -9.24 17.13
N GLU A 97 5.30 -9.01 16.49
CA GLU A 97 6.43 -9.94 16.59
C GLU A 97 6.97 -10.04 18.04
N GLU A 98 6.52 -9.14 18.92
CA GLU A 98 6.15 -9.37 20.34
C GLU A 98 5.88 -10.80 20.84
N PHE A 99 4.89 -11.45 20.21
CA PHE A 99 4.04 -12.47 20.88
C PHE A 99 3.57 -13.60 19.96
N ARG A 100 4.31 -13.94 18.90
CA ARG A 100 4.05 -15.14 18.08
C ARG A 100 5.03 -16.27 18.36
#